data_AF-A0A7J2K8K6-F1
#
_entry.id   AF-A0A7J2K8K6-F1
#
_cell.length_a   1.000
_cell.length_b   1.000
_cell.length_c   1.000
_cell.angle_alpha   90.00
_cell.angle_beta   90.00
_cell.angle_gamma   90.00
#
_symmetry.space_group_name_H-M   'P 1'
#
loop_
_entity.id
_entity.type
_entity.pdbx_description
1 polymer ?
#
loop_
_entity_poly.entity_id
_entity_poly.type
_entity_poly.pdbx_seq_one_letter_code
_entity_poly.pdbx_strand_id
1 'polypeptide(L)'
;MSEKVLSILGEDRLRELCKIRDKASLQALLLSYAGPRTTHELEKYFEIVKDLTSHGYTANLTALCEEQHKIRLTLRVRDMLRRMHEVAENRGIELRAPKIFLDAADRSCPYEEKHSIYIRRDGMVAPCMELAYTHPEYVNSHNKQVYEYLIGDVRTESLSRILSNERFKELREMRRDLIHNCPWCGDCPYCELECWFVKDNLLDCYGNSPTCSECLYSVGLASCII
;
A
#
# COMPACT_ATOMS: atom_id res chain seq x y z
N MET A 1 -6.20 1.20 4.34
CA MET A 1 -7.60 1.57 4.01
C MET A 1 -7.78 3.09 4.09
N SER A 2 -8.51 3.65 3.12
CA SER A 2 -8.82 5.07 2.97
C SER A 2 -9.96 5.52 3.89
N GLU A 3 -9.95 6.79 4.31
CA GLU A 3 -11.05 7.39 5.09
C GLU A 3 -12.36 7.44 4.28
N LYS A 4 -12.28 7.57 2.95
CA LYS A 4 -13.46 7.58 2.09
C LYS A 4 -14.17 6.22 2.07
N VAL A 5 -13.43 5.11 2.14
CA VAL A 5 -14.00 3.76 2.24
C VAL A 5 -14.85 3.64 3.50
N LEU A 6 -14.36 4.13 4.64
CA LEU A 6 -15.13 4.15 5.89
C LEU A 6 -16.39 5.02 5.78
N SER A 7 -16.30 6.15 5.10
CA SER A 7 -17.45 7.04 4.87
C SER A 7 -18.52 6.39 3.98
N ILE A 8 -18.11 5.72 2.89
CA ILE A 8 -19.02 5.03 1.96
C ILE A 8 -19.72 3.85 2.63
N LEU A 9 -19.00 3.06 3.42
CA LEU A 9 -19.58 1.94 4.15
C LEU A 9 -20.49 2.43 5.28
N GLY A 10 -20.04 3.41 6.06
CA GLY A 10 -20.71 3.78 7.30
C GLY A 10 -20.76 2.63 8.31
N GLU A 11 -21.27 2.90 9.52
CA GLU A 11 -21.29 1.88 10.57
C GLU A 11 -22.24 0.72 10.29
N ASP A 12 -23.42 1.00 9.71
CA ASP A 12 -24.45 -0.02 9.52
C ASP A 12 -24.09 -1.02 8.43
N ARG A 13 -23.59 -0.56 7.27
CA ARG A 13 -23.16 -1.49 6.21
C ARG A 13 -21.88 -2.22 6.62
N LEU A 14 -20.99 -1.60 7.39
CA LEU A 14 -19.84 -2.30 7.96
C LEU A 14 -20.28 -3.43 8.91
N ARG A 15 -21.22 -3.14 9.83
CA ARG A 15 -21.80 -4.16 10.72
C ARG A 15 -22.47 -5.29 9.94
N GLU A 16 -23.16 -4.97 8.86
CA GLU A 16 -23.77 -5.95 7.98
C GLU A 16 -22.74 -6.80 7.24
N LEU A 17 -21.76 -6.17 6.60
CA LEU A 17 -20.64 -6.83 5.92
C LEU A 17 -19.98 -7.87 6.83
N CYS A 18 -19.68 -7.50 8.07
CA CYS A 18 -18.99 -8.40 9.00
C CYS A 18 -19.88 -9.56 9.49
N LYS A 19 -21.20 -9.42 9.45
CA LYS A 19 -22.12 -10.53 9.73
C LYS A 19 -22.21 -11.52 8.58
N ILE A 20 -22.09 -11.05 7.34
CA ILE A 20 -22.24 -11.89 6.15
C ILE A 20 -20.90 -12.44 5.62
N ARG A 21 -19.76 -11.85 6.01
CA ARG A 21 -18.42 -12.15 5.50
C ARG A 21 -18.12 -13.64 5.43
N ASP A 22 -18.21 -14.37 6.54
CA ASP A 22 -17.78 -15.77 6.59
C ASP A 22 -18.62 -16.66 5.66
N LYS A 23 -19.92 -16.37 5.58
CA LYS A 23 -20.84 -17.05 4.66
C LYS A 23 -20.55 -16.70 3.21
N ALA A 24 -20.31 -15.42 2.92
CA ALA A 24 -19.97 -14.95 1.58
C ALA A 24 -18.65 -15.56 1.10
N SER A 25 -17.61 -15.60 1.94
CA SER A 25 -16.31 -16.22 1.63
C SER A 25 -16.45 -17.73 1.36
N LEU A 26 -17.20 -18.45 2.21
CA LEU A 26 -17.48 -19.87 2.01
C LEU A 26 -18.25 -20.11 0.70
N GLN A 27 -19.25 -19.29 0.41
CA GLN A 27 -20.06 -19.43 -0.79
C GLN A 27 -19.27 -19.07 -2.05
N ALA A 28 -18.40 -18.06 -2.00
CA ALA A 28 -17.49 -17.72 -3.10
C ALA A 28 -16.55 -18.87 -3.43
N LEU A 29 -16.00 -19.55 -2.40
CA LEU A 29 -15.23 -20.77 -2.58
C LEU A 29 -16.08 -21.87 -3.23
N LEU A 30 -17.32 -22.07 -2.76
CA LEU A 30 -18.23 -23.09 -3.31
C LEU A 30 -18.62 -22.84 -4.78
N LEU A 31 -18.64 -21.59 -5.26
CA LEU A 31 -18.85 -21.29 -6.68
C LEU A 31 -17.80 -21.96 -7.58
N SER A 32 -16.56 -22.09 -7.09
CA SER A 32 -15.46 -22.77 -7.81
C SER A 32 -15.62 -24.30 -7.87
N TYR A 33 -16.43 -24.91 -7.00
CA TYR A 33 -16.54 -26.37 -6.86
C TYR A 33 -17.92 -26.95 -7.19
N ALA A 34 -19.01 -26.20 -6.96
CA ALA A 34 -20.38 -26.71 -7.01
C ALA A 34 -21.28 -26.05 -8.07
N GLY A 35 -20.71 -25.17 -8.90
CA GLY A 35 -21.47 -24.37 -9.88
C GLY A 35 -22.20 -23.17 -9.24
N PRO A 36 -22.76 -22.25 -10.05
CA PRO A 36 -23.30 -21.00 -9.55
C PRO A 36 -24.53 -21.21 -8.66
N ARG A 37 -24.39 -20.92 -7.37
CA ARG A 37 -25.51 -20.68 -6.46
C ARG A 37 -25.34 -19.29 -5.87
N THR A 38 -26.04 -18.33 -6.46
CA THR A 38 -26.13 -16.98 -5.91
C THR A 38 -26.94 -17.03 -4.62
N THR A 39 -26.43 -16.39 -3.58
CA THR A 39 -27.04 -16.28 -2.25
C THR A 39 -27.17 -14.82 -1.89
N HIS A 40 -28.09 -14.51 -0.98
CA HIS A 40 -28.29 -13.15 -0.49
C HIS A 40 -27.01 -12.54 0.11
N GLU A 41 -26.21 -13.34 0.83
CA GLU A 41 -24.93 -12.88 1.38
C GLU A 41 -23.90 -12.54 0.30
N LEU A 42 -23.79 -13.35 -0.76
CA LEU A 42 -22.91 -13.05 -1.89
C LEU A 42 -23.36 -11.81 -2.67
N GLU A 43 -24.68 -11.66 -2.89
CA GLU A 43 -25.24 -10.49 -3.57
C GLU A 43 -24.90 -9.20 -2.84
N LYS A 44 -25.10 -9.17 -1.52
CA LYS A 44 -24.74 -8.02 -0.68
C LYS A 44 -23.25 -7.74 -0.66
N TYR A 45 -22.41 -8.78 -0.60
CA TYR A 45 -20.96 -8.60 -0.67
C TYR A 45 -20.55 -7.94 -1.99
N PHE A 46 -21.06 -8.43 -3.13
CA PHE A 46 -20.77 -7.85 -4.43
C PHE A 46 -21.39 -6.47 -4.64
N GLU A 47 -22.54 -6.18 -4.02
CA GLU A 47 -23.13 -4.84 -4.01
C GLU A 47 -22.17 -3.83 -3.35
N ILE A 48 -21.61 -4.17 -2.18
CA ILE A 48 -20.63 -3.34 -1.49
C ILE A 48 -19.37 -3.15 -2.34
N VAL A 49 -18.83 -4.22 -2.93
CA VAL A 49 -17.65 -4.14 -3.80
C VAL A 49 -17.90 -3.27 -5.03
N LYS A 50 -19.07 -3.41 -5.68
CA LYS A 50 -19.46 -2.59 -6.84
C LYS A 50 -19.61 -1.13 -6.46
N ASP A 51 -20.21 -0.85 -5.30
CA ASP A 51 -20.40 0.51 -4.82
C ASP A 51 -19.05 1.20 -4.54
N LEU A 52 -18.12 0.52 -3.84
CA LEU A 52 -16.76 1.03 -3.64
C LEU A 52 -16.03 1.26 -4.97
N THR A 53 -16.10 0.29 -5.89
CA THR A 53 -15.48 0.40 -7.21
C THR A 53 -16.07 1.56 -8.02
N SER A 54 -17.37 1.85 -7.88
CA SER A 54 -18.03 2.98 -8.56
C SER A 54 -17.49 4.34 -8.10
N HIS A 55 -16.90 4.39 -6.90
CA HIS A 55 -16.21 5.55 -6.36
C HIS A 55 -14.67 5.50 -6.59
N GLY A 56 -14.18 4.52 -7.35
CA GLY A 56 -12.76 4.33 -7.63
C GLY A 56 -11.97 3.67 -6.51
N TYR A 57 -12.66 3.05 -5.54
CA TYR A 57 -12.04 2.43 -4.38
C TYR A 57 -12.07 0.91 -4.44
N THR A 58 -10.98 0.29 -4.01
CA THR A 58 -10.95 -1.13 -3.62
C THR A 58 -10.63 -1.20 -2.13
N ALA A 59 -10.98 -2.32 -1.49
CA ALA A 59 -10.72 -2.51 -0.08
C ALA A 59 -10.61 -3.98 0.26
N ASN A 60 -9.69 -4.32 1.16
CA ASN A 60 -9.65 -5.63 1.78
C ASN A 60 -10.77 -5.69 2.84
N LEU A 61 -11.96 -6.09 2.39
CA LEU A 61 -13.16 -6.17 3.22
C LEU A 61 -13.04 -7.21 4.35
N THR A 62 -12.25 -8.27 4.13
CA THR A 62 -11.97 -9.28 5.14
C THR A 62 -11.17 -8.66 6.28
N ALA A 63 -10.03 -8.04 5.98
CA ALA A 63 -9.17 -7.35 6.94
C ALA A 63 -9.96 -6.27 7.69
N LEU A 64 -10.79 -5.50 6.98
CA LEU A 64 -11.62 -4.46 7.60
C LEU A 64 -12.53 -5.01 8.70
N CYS A 65 -13.12 -6.19 8.51
CA CYS A 65 -13.96 -6.81 9.52
C CYS A 65 -13.16 -7.41 10.70
N GLU A 66 -11.97 -7.94 10.44
CA GLU A 66 -11.08 -8.45 11.49
C GLU A 66 -10.51 -7.31 12.35
N GLU A 67 -10.20 -6.19 11.71
CA GLU A 67 -9.60 -5.03 12.31
C GLU A 67 -10.60 -3.94 12.69
N GLN A 68 -11.92 -4.22 12.67
CA GLN A 68 -12.96 -3.22 12.96
C GLN A 68 -12.75 -2.50 14.32
N HIS A 69 -12.16 -3.21 15.29
CA HIS A 69 -11.86 -2.67 16.61
C HIS A 69 -10.77 -1.57 16.58
N LYS A 70 -9.91 -1.58 15.54
CA LYS A 70 -8.86 -0.57 15.32
C LYS A 70 -9.41 0.72 14.73
N ILE A 71 -10.58 0.71 14.07
CA ILE A 71 -11.17 1.90 13.43
C ILE A 71 -11.29 3.06 14.41
N ARG A 72 -11.80 2.80 15.62
CA ARG A 72 -11.93 3.81 16.68
C ARG A 72 -10.57 4.39 17.09
N LEU A 73 -9.53 3.56 17.15
CA LEU A 73 -8.17 4.01 17.46
C LEU A 73 -7.64 4.89 16.32
N THR A 74 -7.81 4.49 15.06
CA THR A 74 -7.39 5.27 13.89
C THR A 74 -8.06 6.64 13.85
N LEU A 75 -9.37 6.72 14.11
CA LEU A 75 -10.10 7.99 14.20
C LEU A 75 -9.58 8.88 15.34
N ARG A 76 -9.22 8.28 16.49
CA ARG A 76 -8.62 9.03 17.60
C ARG A 76 -7.23 9.58 17.24
N VAL A 77 -6.42 8.80 16.52
CA VAL A 77 -5.11 9.26 16.03
C VAL A 77 -5.29 10.41 15.04
N ARG A 78 -6.26 10.32 14.12
CA ARG A 78 -6.62 11.42 13.19
C ARG A 78 -6.85 12.73 13.94
N ASP A 79 -7.72 12.69 14.94
CA ASP A 79 -8.13 13.88 15.70
C ASP A 79 -6.96 14.43 16.53
N MET A 80 -6.03 13.57 16.97
CA MET A 80 -4.80 14.00 17.62
C MET A 80 -3.84 14.69 16.65
N LEU A 81 -3.60 14.10 15.47
CA LEU A 81 -2.75 14.71 14.45
C LEU A 81 -3.31 16.05 13.96
N ARG A 82 -4.63 16.17 13.80
CA ARG A 82 -5.27 17.45 13.47
C ARG A 82 -4.97 18.53 14.52
N ARG A 83 -5.16 18.21 15.81
CA ARG A 83 -4.84 19.14 16.91
C ARG A 83 -3.36 19.49 16.98
N MET A 84 -2.48 18.56 16.65
CA MET A 84 -1.04 18.82 16.58
C MET A 84 -0.72 19.83 15.47
N HIS A 85 -1.36 19.74 14.30
CA HIS A 85 -1.20 20.73 13.23
C HIS A 85 -1.69 22.10 13.66
N GLU A 86 -2.89 22.19 14.25
CA GLU A 86 -3.44 23.47 14.75
C GLU A 86 -2.45 24.15 15.74
N VAL A 87 -1.84 23.39 16.64
CA VAL A 87 -0.85 23.92 17.60
C VAL A 87 0.45 24.34 16.90
N ALA A 88 0.93 23.56 15.93
CA ALA A 88 2.15 23.84 15.19
C ALA A 88 2.01 25.11 14.34
N GLU A 89 0.92 25.25 13.60
CA GLU A 89 0.59 26.44 12.79
C GLU A 89 0.55 27.71 13.65
N ASN A 90 -0.14 27.66 14.80
CA ASN A 90 -0.21 28.78 15.74
C ASN A 90 1.14 29.20 16.32
N ARG A 91 2.16 28.33 16.23
CA ARG A 91 3.53 28.58 16.70
C ARG A 91 4.50 28.84 15.55
N GLY A 92 4.05 28.87 14.31
CA GLY A 92 4.91 29.01 13.12
C GLY A 92 5.86 27.83 12.93
N ILE A 93 5.47 26.64 13.38
CA ILE A 93 6.26 25.40 13.24
C ILE A 93 5.67 24.58 12.09
N GLU A 94 6.52 24.23 11.11
CA GLU A 94 6.15 23.25 10.07
C GLU A 94 6.11 21.85 10.71
N LEU A 95 4.94 21.22 10.71
CA LEU A 95 4.77 19.84 11.15
C LEU A 95 4.63 18.92 9.94
N ARG A 96 5.54 17.94 9.84
CA ARG A 96 5.41 16.83 8.88
C ARG A 96 4.89 15.60 9.62
N ALA A 97 3.61 15.29 9.44
CA ALA A 97 2.98 14.12 10.03
C ALA A 97 2.72 13.04 8.97
N PRO A 98 2.73 11.75 9.35
CA PRO A 98 2.34 10.68 8.45
C PRO A 98 0.85 10.72 8.13
N LYS A 99 0.49 10.21 6.95
CA LYS A 99 -0.89 9.83 6.64
C LYS A 99 -1.25 8.60 7.48
N ILE A 100 -2.45 8.56 8.01
CA ILE A 100 -2.96 7.42 8.81
C ILE A 100 -3.92 6.52 8.04
N PHE A 101 -4.54 7.07 7.00
CA PHE A 101 -5.40 6.34 6.07
C PHE A 101 -4.61 6.16 4.79
N LEU A 102 -4.52 4.90 4.35
CA LEU A 102 -3.79 4.50 3.14
C LEU A 102 -4.79 4.49 2.00
N ASP A 103 -4.52 5.26 0.95
CA ASP A 103 -5.39 5.39 -0.20
C ASP A 103 -4.64 4.97 -1.46
N ALA A 104 -5.09 3.91 -2.11
CA ALA A 104 -4.49 3.41 -3.35
C ALA A 104 -4.52 4.43 -4.49
N ALA A 105 -5.51 5.33 -4.47
CA ALA A 105 -5.68 6.39 -5.45
C ALA A 105 -4.87 7.68 -5.12
N ASP A 106 -4.14 7.69 -4.01
CA ASP A 106 -3.28 8.80 -3.58
C ASP A 106 -1.91 8.25 -3.15
N ARG A 107 -1.17 7.77 -4.15
CA ARG A 107 0.18 7.19 -4.03
C ARG A 107 1.17 7.96 -4.87
N SER A 108 2.32 8.29 -4.29
CA SER A 108 3.44 8.89 -5.02
C SER A 108 4.78 8.45 -4.45
N CYS A 109 5.82 8.36 -5.28
CA CYS A 109 7.15 7.99 -4.80
C CYS A 109 7.93 9.24 -4.38
N PRO A 110 8.35 9.39 -3.11
CA PRO A 110 9.10 10.57 -2.67
C PRO A 110 10.43 10.78 -3.41
N TYR A 111 11.07 9.68 -3.83
CA TYR A 111 12.33 9.72 -4.59
C TYR A 111 12.13 10.22 -6.02
N GLU A 112 10.99 9.92 -6.66
CA GLU A 112 10.68 10.46 -7.98
C GLU A 112 10.27 11.92 -7.89
N GLU A 113 9.43 12.29 -6.93
CA GLU A 113 8.99 13.68 -6.70
C GLU A 113 10.16 14.63 -6.45
N LYS A 114 11.13 14.19 -5.64
CA LYS A 114 12.31 14.99 -5.28
C LYS A 114 13.52 14.77 -6.18
N HIS A 115 13.38 13.95 -7.23
CA HIS A 115 14.47 13.57 -8.14
C HIS A 115 15.75 13.12 -7.39
N SER A 116 15.54 12.31 -6.35
CA SER A 116 16.59 11.89 -5.42
C SER A 116 16.98 10.43 -5.65
N ILE A 117 18.17 10.06 -5.19
CA ILE A 117 18.68 8.68 -5.17
C ILE A 117 19.37 8.43 -3.82
N TYR A 118 19.61 7.16 -3.47
CA TYR A 118 20.30 6.82 -2.25
C TYR A 118 21.70 6.27 -2.55
N ILE A 119 22.73 6.90 -1.99
CA ILE A 119 24.12 6.44 -2.10
C ILE A 119 24.56 5.95 -0.73
N ARG A 120 24.89 4.66 -0.63
CA ARG A 120 25.40 4.03 0.59
C ARG A 120 26.80 4.52 0.91
N ARG A 121 27.21 4.34 2.17
CA ARG A 121 28.58 4.68 2.64
C ARG A 121 29.68 4.01 1.82
N ASP A 122 29.43 2.79 1.33
CA ASP A 122 30.37 2.02 0.52
C ASP A 122 30.40 2.46 -0.95
N GLY A 123 29.61 3.45 -1.37
CA GLY A 123 29.54 3.93 -2.75
C GLY A 123 28.51 3.21 -3.63
N MET A 124 27.86 2.15 -3.11
CA MET A 124 26.77 1.51 -3.83
C MET A 124 25.56 2.44 -3.96
N VAL A 125 24.94 2.46 -5.13
CA VAL A 125 23.78 3.30 -5.44
C VAL A 125 22.53 2.44 -5.45
N ALA A 126 21.52 2.87 -4.70
CA ALA A 126 20.18 2.29 -4.68
C ALA A 126 19.15 3.35 -5.11
N PRO A 127 18.01 2.94 -5.68
CA PRO A 127 17.00 3.88 -6.18
C PRO A 127 16.24 4.57 -5.04
N CYS A 128 16.23 3.99 -3.84
CA CYS A 128 15.67 4.57 -2.62
C CYS A 128 16.27 3.87 -1.38
N MET A 129 16.11 4.47 -0.19
CA MET A 129 16.64 3.89 1.05
C MET A 129 16.03 2.51 1.39
N GLU A 130 14.76 2.31 1.04
CA GLU A 130 14.05 1.04 1.24
C GLU A 130 14.72 -0.12 0.50
N LEU A 131 15.31 0.16 -0.67
CA LEU A 131 16.00 -0.82 -1.49
C LEU A 131 17.52 -0.81 -1.30
N ALA A 132 18.02 -0.08 -0.32
CA ALA A 132 19.46 0.03 -0.10
C ALA A 132 20.06 -1.19 0.61
N TYR A 133 19.27 -1.91 1.41
CA TYR A 133 19.74 -3.06 2.19
C TYR A 133 18.69 -4.16 2.22
N THR A 134 19.14 -5.42 2.27
CA THR A 134 18.26 -6.56 2.51
C THR A 134 17.83 -6.57 3.97
N HIS A 135 16.52 -6.59 4.23
CA HIS A 135 15.96 -6.53 5.58
C HIS A 135 14.54 -7.12 5.65
N PRO A 136 14.10 -7.60 6.83
CA PRO A 136 12.72 -8.00 7.03
C PRO A 136 11.82 -6.76 7.25
N GLU A 137 10.62 -6.80 6.69
CA GLU A 137 9.56 -5.83 6.90
C GLU A 137 8.31 -6.55 7.42
N TYR A 138 7.58 -5.94 8.34
CA TYR A 138 6.25 -6.41 8.75
C TYR A 138 5.21 -5.38 8.31
N VAL A 139 4.38 -5.76 7.34
CA VAL A 139 3.40 -4.90 6.68
C VAL A 139 2.15 -5.71 6.37
N ASN A 140 0.97 -5.07 6.36
CA ASN A 140 -0.31 -5.73 6.07
C ASN A 140 -0.48 -7.09 6.77
N SER A 141 -0.17 -7.14 8.06
CA SER A 141 -0.28 -8.34 8.91
C SER A 141 0.62 -9.55 8.53
N HIS A 142 1.59 -9.40 7.62
CA HIS A 142 2.53 -10.47 7.25
C HIS A 142 4.00 -10.02 7.30
N ASN A 143 4.90 -11.00 7.33
CA ASN A 143 6.33 -10.75 7.14
C ASN A 143 6.66 -10.71 5.64
N LYS A 144 7.60 -9.85 5.29
CA LYS A 144 8.12 -9.67 3.95
C LYS A 144 9.64 -9.58 4.01
N GLN A 145 10.32 -10.24 3.08
CA GLN A 145 11.75 -10.09 2.91
C GLN A 145 12.04 -9.08 1.80
N VAL A 146 12.50 -7.89 2.16
CA VAL A 146 12.98 -6.92 1.17
C VAL A 146 14.42 -7.26 0.84
N TYR A 147 14.73 -7.48 -0.44
CA TYR A 147 16.09 -7.63 -0.94
C TYR A 147 16.61 -6.30 -1.46
N GLU A 148 17.90 -6.03 -1.23
CA GLU A 148 18.54 -4.85 -1.80
C GLU A 148 18.47 -4.84 -3.34
N TYR A 149 18.34 -3.65 -3.91
CA TYR A 149 18.37 -3.43 -5.35
C TYR A 149 19.35 -2.31 -5.68
N LEU A 150 20.55 -2.71 -6.08
CA LEU A 150 21.64 -1.81 -6.42
C LEU A 150 21.68 -1.56 -7.92
N ILE A 151 21.82 -0.29 -8.31
CA ILE A 151 21.85 0.13 -9.72
C ILE A 151 23.26 0.45 -10.22
N GLY A 152 24.25 0.52 -9.33
CA GLY A 152 25.66 0.72 -9.67
C GLY A 152 26.54 1.11 -8.47
N ASP A 153 27.79 1.46 -8.74
CA ASP A 153 28.79 1.87 -7.74
C ASP A 153 29.54 3.12 -8.22
N VAL A 154 29.44 4.23 -7.48
CA VAL A 154 30.05 5.52 -7.87
C VAL A 154 31.57 5.51 -7.83
N ARG A 155 32.20 4.49 -7.23
CA ARG A 155 33.65 4.33 -7.19
C ARG A 155 34.19 3.76 -8.50
N THR A 156 33.35 3.05 -9.26
CA THR A 156 33.75 2.36 -10.50
C THR A 156 33.21 3.04 -11.75
N GLU A 157 32.05 3.69 -11.68
CA GLU A 157 31.40 4.33 -12.82
C GLU A 157 30.86 5.72 -12.46
N SER A 158 30.75 6.62 -13.44
CA SER A 158 30.16 7.94 -13.22
C SER A 158 28.68 7.81 -12.89
N LEU A 159 28.17 8.71 -12.05
CA LEU A 159 26.76 8.70 -11.68
C LEU A 159 25.83 8.81 -12.89
N SER A 160 26.19 9.63 -13.90
CA SER A 160 25.43 9.74 -15.16
C SER A 160 25.26 8.41 -15.89
N ARG A 161 26.29 7.54 -15.86
CA ARG A 161 26.27 6.23 -16.48
C ARG A 161 25.41 5.26 -15.68
N ILE A 162 25.53 5.27 -14.35
CA ILE A 162 24.69 4.49 -13.44
C ILE A 162 23.20 4.83 -13.65
N LEU A 163 22.86 6.11 -13.70
CA LEU A 163 21.48 6.57 -13.89
C LEU A 163 20.94 6.33 -15.30
N SER A 164 21.81 6.02 -16.26
CA SER A 164 21.41 5.64 -17.63
C SER A 164 21.07 4.16 -17.77
N ASN A 165 21.19 3.37 -16.69
CA ASN A 165 20.83 1.95 -16.65
C ASN A 165 19.35 1.74 -17.02
N GLU A 166 19.09 0.83 -17.96
CA GLU A 166 17.74 0.60 -18.47
C GLU A 166 16.77 0.08 -17.41
N ARG A 167 17.20 -0.88 -16.57
CA ARG A 167 16.39 -1.39 -15.47
C ARG A 167 16.06 -0.32 -14.44
N PHE A 168 16.93 0.68 -14.29
CA PHE A 168 16.63 1.83 -13.43
C PHE A 168 15.59 2.74 -14.09
N LYS A 169 15.67 3.01 -15.40
CA LYS A 169 14.66 3.81 -16.11
C LYS A 169 13.26 3.18 -16.04
N GLU A 170 13.16 1.87 -16.27
CA GLU A 170 11.91 1.10 -16.13
C GLU A 170 11.32 1.22 -14.73
N LEU A 171 12.16 1.09 -13.69
CA LEU A 171 11.74 1.27 -12.30
C LEU A 171 11.21 2.69 -12.05
N ARG A 172 11.88 3.71 -12.59
CA ARG A 172 11.42 5.10 -12.48
C ARG A 172 10.10 5.31 -13.22
N GLU A 173 9.93 4.71 -14.40
CA GLU A 173 8.68 4.77 -15.18
C GLU A 173 7.50 4.23 -14.40
N MET A 174 7.66 3.05 -13.81
CA MET A 174 6.64 2.48 -12.92
C MET A 174 6.34 3.43 -11.74
N ARG A 175 7.37 4.01 -11.11
CA ARG A 175 7.22 4.88 -9.94
C ARG A 175 6.67 6.29 -10.22
N ARG A 176 6.78 6.77 -11.47
CA ARG A 176 6.19 8.06 -11.88
C ARG A 176 4.66 8.03 -11.86
N ASP A 177 4.07 6.86 -12.04
CA ASP A 177 2.62 6.65 -11.94
C ASP A 177 2.31 5.34 -11.21
N LEU A 178 2.56 5.34 -9.90
CA LEU A 178 2.33 4.18 -9.05
C LEU A 178 0.87 3.72 -9.03
N ILE A 179 -0.08 4.63 -9.26
CA ILE A 179 -1.51 4.32 -9.18
C ILE A 179 -1.89 3.36 -10.31
N HIS A 180 -1.34 3.56 -11.52
CA HIS A 180 -1.68 2.74 -12.68
C HIS A 180 -0.66 1.63 -12.96
N ASN A 181 0.63 1.85 -12.68
CA ASN A 181 1.70 0.94 -13.07
C ASN A 181 2.10 -0.05 -11.96
N CYS A 182 1.66 0.16 -10.72
CA CYS A 182 2.02 -0.69 -9.59
C CYS A 182 0.77 -1.08 -8.77
N PRO A 183 0.50 -2.39 -8.58
CA PRO A 183 -0.65 -2.81 -7.78
C PRO A 183 -0.51 -2.30 -6.34
N TRP A 184 -1.62 -2.05 -5.66
CA TRP A 184 -1.63 -1.79 -4.22
C TRP A 184 -2.13 -3.02 -3.48
N CYS A 185 -1.21 -3.77 -2.85
CA CYS A 185 -1.55 -5.02 -2.18
C CYS A 185 -2.30 -4.80 -0.86
N GLY A 186 -2.20 -3.62 -0.23
CA GLY A 186 -2.88 -3.33 1.03
C GLY A 186 -4.41 -3.36 0.95
N ASP A 187 -5.01 -3.21 -0.24
CA ASP A 187 -6.46 -3.33 -0.45
C ASP A 187 -6.84 -4.69 -1.07
N CYS A 188 -5.88 -5.57 -1.34
CA CYS A 188 -6.12 -6.90 -1.91
C CYS A 188 -6.54 -7.89 -0.81
N PRO A 189 -7.61 -8.69 -1.00
CA PRO A 189 -8.01 -9.68 0.00
C PRO A 189 -6.99 -10.81 0.21
N TYR A 190 -6.05 -10.98 -0.72
CA TYR A 190 -5.05 -12.05 -0.68
C TYR A 190 -3.75 -11.67 0.03
N CYS A 191 -3.50 -10.39 0.33
CA CYS A 191 -2.22 -9.98 0.96
C CYS A 191 -2.02 -10.62 2.34
N GLU A 192 -3.10 -10.81 3.10
CA GLU A 192 -3.09 -11.48 4.41
C GLU A 192 -3.26 -13.01 4.31
N LEU A 193 -3.43 -13.56 3.09
CA LEU A 193 -3.71 -14.98 2.83
C LEU A 193 -2.55 -15.68 2.11
N GLU A 194 -1.31 -15.37 2.48
CA GLU A 194 -0.10 -16.02 1.96
C GLU A 194 0.12 -15.84 0.44
N CYS A 195 -0.33 -14.72 -0.14
CA CYS A 195 -0.06 -14.38 -1.54
C CYS A 195 1.45 -14.42 -1.82
N TRP A 196 1.85 -15.11 -2.90
CA TRP A 196 3.26 -15.25 -3.26
C TRP A 196 3.95 -13.89 -3.52
N PHE A 197 3.23 -12.96 -4.15
CA PHE A 197 3.74 -11.64 -4.57
C PHE A 197 3.99 -10.66 -3.42
N VAL A 198 3.60 -10.98 -2.18
CA VAL A 198 3.85 -10.12 -1.01
C VAL A 198 4.98 -10.63 -0.11
N LYS A 199 5.54 -11.82 -0.41
CA LYS A 199 6.59 -12.44 0.41
C LYS A 199 7.93 -11.73 0.29
N ASP A 200 8.20 -11.13 -0.85
CA ASP A 200 9.41 -10.36 -1.10
C ASP A 200 9.15 -9.20 -2.07
N ASN A 201 10.20 -8.48 -2.45
CA ASN A 201 10.13 -7.37 -3.40
C ASN A 201 10.55 -7.75 -4.83
N LEU A 202 10.69 -9.04 -5.15
CA LEU A 202 11.26 -9.49 -6.42
C LEU A 202 10.26 -9.43 -7.58
N LEU A 203 8.96 -9.60 -7.31
CA LEU A 203 7.94 -9.60 -8.35
C LEU A 203 6.57 -9.23 -7.78
N ASP A 204 5.79 -8.44 -8.51
CA ASP A 204 4.34 -8.28 -8.25
C ASP A 204 3.46 -8.89 -9.35
N CYS A 205 2.15 -8.87 -9.12
CA CYS A 205 1.17 -9.45 -10.05
C CYS A 205 1.05 -8.69 -11.38
N TYR A 206 1.66 -7.50 -11.50
CA TYR A 206 1.75 -6.74 -12.76
C TYR A 206 3.07 -7.03 -13.49
N GLY A 207 3.99 -7.77 -12.85
CA GLY A 207 5.28 -8.16 -13.41
C GLY A 207 6.42 -7.21 -13.09
N ASN A 208 6.25 -6.25 -12.17
CA ASN A 208 7.33 -5.31 -11.83
C ASN A 208 8.39 -5.97 -10.94
N SER A 209 9.66 -5.62 -11.16
CA SER A 209 10.81 -6.09 -10.38
C SER A 209 11.92 -5.02 -10.29
N PRO A 210 12.23 -4.45 -9.10
CA PRO A 210 11.58 -4.71 -7.83
C PRO A 210 10.21 -4.06 -7.75
N THR A 211 9.32 -4.60 -6.90
CA THR A 211 7.99 -4.04 -6.70
C THR A 211 7.93 -2.97 -5.60
N CYS A 212 6.95 -2.07 -5.70
CA CYS A 212 6.59 -1.08 -4.68
C CYS A 212 5.15 -1.27 -4.19
N SER A 213 4.60 -2.49 -4.33
CA SER A 213 3.18 -2.80 -4.14
C SER A 213 2.64 -2.60 -2.72
N GLU A 214 3.54 -2.52 -1.74
CA GLU A 214 3.23 -2.32 -0.31
C GLU A 214 4.08 -1.20 0.30
N CYS A 215 4.68 -0.34 -0.53
CA CYS A 215 5.60 0.69 -0.08
C CYS A 215 4.90 1.68 0.86
N LEU A 216 5.25 1.64 2.15
CA LEU A 216 4.70 2.49 3.21
C LEU A 216 4.97 3.98 2.98
N TYR A 217 6.08 4.29 2.31
CA TYR A 217 6.44 5.66 1.94
C TYR A 217 5.56 6.18 0.81
N SER A 218 5.13 5.30 -0.11
CA SER A 218 4.32 5.72 -1.27
C SER A 218 2.93 6.19 -0.89
N VAL A 219 2.41 5.67 0.23
CA VAL A 219 1.12 6.02 0.83
C VAL A 219 1.26 7.01 1.98
N GLY A 220 2.47 7.53 2.23
CA GLY A 220 2.74 8.53 3.26
C GLY A 220 2.60 8.04 4.71
N LEU A 221 2.52 6.72 4.96
CA LEU A 221 2.47 6.18 6.32
C LEU A 221 3.82 6.32 7.03
N ALA A 222 4.90 6.18 6.26
CA ALA A 222 6.27 6.48 6.68
C ALA A 222 6.82 7.64 5.84
N SER A 223 7.83 8.34 6.36
CA SER A 223 8.50 9.43 5.65
C SER A 223 9.95 9.09 5.37
N CYS A 224 10.39 9.32 4.13
CA CYS A 224 11.78 9.20 3.75
C CYS A 224 12.61 10.37 4.33
N ILE A 225 13.88 10.10 4.66
CA ILE A 225 14.86 11.12 5.11
C ILE A 225 15.48 11.90 3.94
N ILE A 226 14.62 12.46 3.08
CA ILE A 226 14.98 13.25 1.89
C ILE A 226 14.23 14.57 1.88
#